data_AF-A0A815VSI3-F1
#
_entry.id   AF-A0A815VSI3-F1
#
_cell.length_a   1.000
_cell.length_b   1.000
_cell.length_c   1.000
_cell.angle_alpha   90.00
_cell.angle_beta   90.00
_cell.angle_gamma   90.00
#
_symmetry.space_group_name_H-M   'P 1'
#
loop_
_entity.id
_entity.type
_entity.pdbx_description
1 polymer ?
#
loop_
_entity_poly.entity_id
_entity_poly.type
_entity_poly.pdbx_seq_one_letter_code
_entity_poly.pdbx_strand_id
1 'polypeptide(L)'
;MRFCFDLDNTLVSYPTIYGDYNSVEPKIHNIQLVRELHMAGHYIIIQTARRMKTHQGNVGAVIADIGKITLETLTKFNIPYLSFKNYLINIFE
;
A
#
# COMPACT_ATOMS: atom_id res chain seq x y z
N MET A 1 -1.47 -3.46 -18.94
CA MET A 1 -2.62 -2.77 -18.29
C MET A 1 -2.17 -2.19 -16.96
N ARG A 2 -2.99 -1.37 -16.29
CA ARG A 2 -2.72 -0.84 -14.95
C ARG A 2 -3.63 -1.55 -13.95
N PHE A 3 -3.06 -2.11 -12.89
CA PHE A 3 -3.80 -2.72 -11.80
C PHE A 3 -3.57 -1.93 -10.53
N CYS A 4 -4.66 -1.57 -9.86
CA CYS A 4 -4.62 -0.84 -8.61
C CYS A 4 -5.00 -1.77 -7.47
N PHE A 5 -4.15 -1.86 -6.45
CA PHE A 5 -4.37 -2.68 -5.28
C PHE A 5 -4.41 -1.81 -4.03
N ASP A 6 -5.40 -2.09 -3.18
CA ASP A 6 -5.34 -1.66 -1.79
C ASP A 6 -4.24 -2.42 -1.03
N LEU A 7 -3.83 -1.89 0.13
CA LEU A 7 -2.78 -2.47 0.96
C LEU A 7 -3.36 -3.21 2.18
N ASP A 8 -4.03 -2.48 3.07
CA ASP A 8 -4.46 -2.97 4.38
C ASP A 8 -5.66 -3.90 4.26
N ASN A 9 -5.49 -5.16 4.67
CA ASN A 9 -6.43 -6.26 4.47
C ASN A 9 -6.62 -6.71 3.02
N THR A 10 -5.80 -6.22 2.09
CA THR A 10 -5.76 -6.68 0.69
C THR A 10 -4.46 -7.40 0.38
N LEU A 11 -3.30 -6.76 0.56
CA LEU A 11 -1.98 -7.37 0.35
C LEU A 11 -1.30 -7.75 1.66
N VAL A 12 -1.64 -7.06 2.75
CA VAL A 12 -1.21 -7.38 4.11
C VAL A 12 -2.44 -7.49 5.02
N SER A 13 -2.31 -8.01 6.23
CA SER A 13 -3.36 -7.93 7.26
C SER A 13 -3.56 -6.49 7.72
N TYR A 14 -4.60 -6.25 8.52
CA TYR A 14 -4.56 -5.10 9.42
C TYR A 14 -3.40 -5.24 10.42
N PRO A 15 -2.92 -4.12 11.02
CA PRO A 15 -1.98 -4.17 12.13
C PRO A 15 -2.44 -5.15 13.22
N THR A 16 -1.58 -6.10 13.60
CA THR A 16 -1.89 -7.03 14.71
C THR A 16 -1.80 -6.33 16.07
N ILE A 17 -1.03 -5.24 16.14
CA ILE A 17 -0.99 -4.29 17.24
C ILE A 17 -1.65 -2.98 16.77
N TYR A 18 -2.64 -2.49 17.53
CA TYR A 18 -3.42 -1.31 17.13
C TYR A 18 -2.53 -0.09 16.87
N GLY A 19 -2.58 0.42 15.63
CA GLY A 19 -1.82 1.59 15.18
C GLY A 19 -0.37 1.32 14.78
N ASP A 20 0.18 0.13 15.04
CA ASP A 20 1.54 -0.23 14.63
C ASP A 20 1.55 -0.97 13.30
N TYR A 21 1.78 -0.22 12.22
CA TYR A 21 1.81 -0.77 10.87
C TYR A 21 3.05 -1.61 10.54
N ASN A 22 3.99 -1.79 11.47
CA ASN A 22 5.06 -2.78 11.33
C ASN A 22 4.59 -4.21 11.65
N SER A 23 3.51 -4.32 12.43
CA SER A 23 2.94 -5.58 12.91
C SER A 23 2.00 -6.27 11.92
N VAL A 24 2.04 -5.87 10.65
CA VAL A 24 1.21 -6.45 9.58
C VAL A 24 1.83 -7.74 9.04
N GLU A 25 0.97 -8.68 8.66
CA GLU A 25 1.35 -9.97 8.08
C GLU A 25 1.02 -10.04 6.59
N PRO A 26 1.84 -10.71 5.76
CA PRO A 26 1.64 -10.75 4.32
C PRO A 26 0.48 -11.68 3.93
N LYS A 27 -0.39 -11.25 3.00
CA LYS A 27 -1.37 -12.13 2.33
C LYS A 27 -0.73 -12.74 1.09
N ILE A 28 0.06 -13.80 1.33
CA ILE A 28 0.98 -14.40 0.34
C ILE A 28 0.32 -14.68 -1.02
N HIS A 29 -0.90 -15.24 -1.03
CA HIS A 29 -1.60 -15.54 -2.29
C HIS A 29 -1.86 -14.28 -3.14
N ASN A 30 -2.27 -13.18 -2.50
CA ASN A 30 -2.58 -11.93 -3.20
C ASN A 30 -1.30 -11.24 -3.67
N ILE A 31 -0.24 -11.26 -2.84
CA ILE A 31 1.07 -10.74 -3.22
C ILE A 31 1.62 -11.52 -4.43
N GLN A 32 1.41 -12.84 -4.47
CA GLN A 32 1.85 -13.67 -5.58
C GLN A 32 1.15 -13.27 -6.90
N LEU A 33 -0.17 -13.03 -6.88
CA LEU A 33 -0.90 -12.50 -8.03
C LEU A 33 -0.32 -11.15 -8.50
N VAL A 34 -0.02 -10.24 -7.58
CA VAL A 34 0.59 -8.93 -7.92
C VAL A 34 1.94 -9.12 -8.62
N ARG A 35 2.77 -10.05 -8.14
CA ARG A 35 4.06 -10.37 -8.77
C ARG A 35 3.88 -10.97 -10.16
N GLU A 36 2.93 -11.87 -10.34
CA GLU A 36 2.62 -12.47 -11.65
C GLU A 36 2.16 -11.43 -12.66
N LEU A 37 1.26 -10.53 -12.26
CA LEU A 37 0.82 -9.41 -13.09
C LEU A 37 1.99 -8.49 -13.45
N HIS A 38 2.88 -8.19 -12.50
CA HIS A 38 4.07 -7.40 -12.76
C HIS A 38 5.04 -8.10 -13.74
N MET A 39 5.29 -9.40 -13.56
CA MET A 39 6.11 -10.21 -14.48
C MET A 39 5.51 -10.28 -15.88
N ALA A 40 4.18 -10.26 -16.01
CA ALA A 40 3.47 -10.17 -17.28
C ALA A 40 3.54 -8.77 -17.95
N GLY A 41 4.32 -7.83 -17.39
CA GLY A 41 4.52 -6.50 -17.94
C GLY A 41 3.39 -5.52 -17.63
N HIS A 42 2.59 -5.77 -16.60
CA HIS A 42 1.56 -4.83 -16.15
C HIS A 42 2.09 -3.87 -15.09
N TYR A 43 1.50 -2.67 -15.06
CA TYR A 43 1.82 -1.67 -14.06
C TYR A 43 1.02 -1.92 -12.79
N ILE A 44 1.72 -1.96 -11.65
CA ILE A 44 1.12 -2.12 -10.33
C ILE A 44 1.12 -0.77 -9.62
N ILE A 45 -0.06 -0.35 -9.17
CA ILE A 45 -0.27 0.86 -8.36
C ILE A 45 -0.75 0.40 -6.99
N ILE A 46 -0.08 0.87 -5.94
CA ILE A 46 -0.54 0.67 -4.55
C ILE A 46 -1.30 1.92 -4.14
N GLN A 47 -2.60 1.75 -3.87
CA GLN A 47 -3.50 2.83 -3.46
C GLN A 47 -4.12 2.51 -2.11
N THR A 48 -3.72 3.23 -1.07
CA THR A 48 -4.18 2.96 0.30
C THR A 48 -4.75 4.19 1.00
N ALA A 49 -5.71 3.95 1.88
CA ALA A 49 -6.26 4.95 2.80
C ALA A 49 -5.62 4.88 4.20
N ARG A 50 -4.48 4.19 4.35
CA ARG A 50 -3.73 4.08 5.59
C ARG A 50 -3.54 5.45 6.25
N ARG A 51 -3.97 5.57 7.51
CA ARG A 51 -3.88 6.80 8.34
C ARG A 51 -4.58 8.06 7.79
N MET A 52 -5.34 7.95 6.70
CA MET A 52 -6.08 9.08 6.12
C MET A 52 -7.09 9.69 7.10
N LYS A 53 -7.86 8.85 7.80
CA LYS A 53 -8.80 9.30 8.83
C LYS A 53 -8.10 9.97 10.01
N THR A 54 -6.97 9.41 10.44
CA THR A 54 -6.19 9.94 11.57
C THR A 54 -5.70 11.36 11.30
N HIS A 55 -5.28 11.62 10.06
CA HIS A 55 -4.76 12.91 9.64
C HIS A 55 -5.80 13.79 8.93
N GLN A 56 -7.10 13.48 9.06
CA GLN A 56 -8.21 14.27 8.48
C GLN A 56 -8.04 14.55 6.98
N GLY A 57 -7.43 13.61 6.23
CA GLY A 57 -7.12 13.82 4.83
C GLY A 57 -5.95 14.79 4.56
N ASN A 58 -5.00 14.97 5.48
CA ASN A 58 -3.77 15.67 5.15
C ASN A 58 -2.73 14.69 4.61
N VAL A 59 -2.48 14.72 3.29
CA VAL A 59 -1.50 13.82 2.65
C VAL A 59 -0.09 14.00 3.18
N GLY A 60 0.33 15.26 3.37
CA GLY A 60 1.68 15.57 3.83
C GLY A 60 1.93 14.99 5.22
N ALA A 61 0.95 15.11 6.12
CA ALA A 61 0.99 14.51 7.45
C ALA A 61 0.99 12.98 7.39
N VAL A 62 0.20 12.36 6.52
CA VAL A 62 0.22 10.90 6.30
C VAL A 62 1.59 10.43 5.82
N ILE A 63 2.18 11.09 4.82
CA ILE A 63 3.49 10.74 4.29
C ILE A 63 4.56 10.87 5.38
N ALA A 64 4.54 11.97 6.14
CA ALA A 64 5.48 12.22 7.23
C ALA A 64 5.37 11.17 8.35
N ASP A 65 4.15 10.71 8.66
CA ASP A 65 3.86 9.73 9.72
C ASP A 65 4.17 8.28 9.29
N ILE A 66 3.63 7.84 8.15
CA ILE A 66 3.58 6.42 7.78
C ILE A 66 4.20 6.07 6.42
N GLY A 67 4.69 7.07 5.67
CA GLY A 67 5.25 6.86 4.34
C GLY A 67 6.44 5.89 4.35
N LYS A 68 7.41 6.11 5.26
CA LYS A 68 8.59 5.24 5.41
C LYS A 68 8.20 3.79 5.73
N ILE A 69 7.40 3.58 6.77
CA ILE A 69 6.94 2.25 7.20
C ILE A 69 6.21 1.53 6.06
N THR A 70 5.44 2.26 5.26
CA THR A 70 4.72 1.70 4.11
C THR A 70 5.68 1.22 3.01
N LEU A 71 6.68 2.04 2.65
CA LEU A 71 7.71 1.64 1.67
C LEU A 71 8.57 0.47 2.17
N GLU A 72 8.91 0.46 3.46
CA GLU A 72 9.63 -0.64 4.09
C GLU A 72 8.80 -1.92 4.09
N THR A 73 7.48 -1.83 4.29
CA THR A 73 6.56 -2.98 4.19
C THR A 73 6.53 -3.56 2.78
N LEU A 74 6.40 -2.70 1.75
CA LEU A 74 6.41 -3.13 0.35
C LEU A 74 7.73 -3.82 -0.01
N THR A 75 8.85 -3.27 0.46
CA THR A 75 10.20 -3.83 0.28
C THR A 75 10.35 -5.16 1.01
N LYS A 76 10.01 -5.21 2.31
CA LYS A 76 10.09 -6.40 3.17
C LYS A 76 9.36 -7.60 2.57
N PHE A 77 8.20 -7.36 1.97
CA PHE A 77 7.37 -8.41 1.37
C PHE A 77 7.54 -8.55 -0.13
N ASN A 78 8.52 -7.89 -0.76
CA ASN A 78 8.77 -7.94 -2.20
C ASN A 78 7.48 -7.74 -3.02
N ILE A 79 6.71 -6.71 -2.68
CA ILE A 79 5.51 -6.31 -3.40
C ILE A 79 5.96 -5.32 -4.48
N PRO A 80 5.89 -5.66 -5.77
CA PRO A 80 6.31 -4.75 -6.83
C PRO A 80 5.30 -3.61 -6.98
N TYR A 81 5.79 -2.40 -7.22
CA TYR A 81 4.96 -1.23 -7.48
C TYR A 81 5.71 -0.25 -8.38
N LEU A 82 4.97 0.38 -9.29
CA LEU A 82 5.48 1.52 -10.05
C LEU A 82 5.33 2.81 -9.25
N SER A 83 4.19 2.96 -8.58
CA SER A 83 3.83 4.17 -7.85
C SER A 83 3.03 3.82 -6.60
N PHE A 84 3.36 4.53 -5.52
CA PHE A 84 2.61 4.52 -4.27
C PHE A 84 1.79 5.81 -4.20
N LYS A 85 0.45 5.69 -4.11
CA LYS A 85 -0.47 6.83 -3.99
C LYS A 85 -1.32 6.73 -2.72
N ASN A 86 -1.32 7.78 -1.91
CA ASN A 86 -2.31 7.98 -0.85
C ASN A 86 -3.57 8.62 -1.44
N TYR A 87 -4.74 8.34 -0.84
CA TYR A 87 -6.10 8.57 -1.36
C TYR A 87 -6.52 10.03 -1.66
N LEU A 88 -5.59 10.96 -1.92
CA LEU A 88 -5.89 12.34 -2.30
C LEU A 88 -5.14 12.82 -3.53
N ILE A 89 -4.29 11.98 -4.13
CA ILE A 89 -3.68 12.28 -5.42
C ILE A 89 -4.51 11.56 -6.49
N ASN A 90 -5.59 12.23 -6.90
CA ASN A 90 -6.50 11.97 -8.04
C ASN A 90 -7.86 11.31 -7.75
N ILE A 91 -8.81 12.13 -7.28
CA ILE A 91 -10.18 12.13 -7.81
C ILE A 91 -10.28 13.05 -9.07
N PHE A 92 -9.21 13.74 -9.46
CA PHE A 92 -9.19 14.68 -10.58
C PHE A 92 -7.89 14.63 -11.41
N GLU A 93 -7.53 13.47 -11.96
CA GLU A 93 -6.81 13.33 -13.25
C GLU A 93 -7.18 12.00 -13.91
#